data_AF-A0A532U8M9-F1
#
_entry.id   AF-A0A532U8M9-F1
#
_cell.length_a   1.000
_cell.length_b   1.000
_cell.length_c   1.000
_cell.angle_alpha   90.00
_cell.angle_beta   90.00
_cell.angle_gamma   90.00
#
_symmetry.space_group_name_H-M   'P 1'
#
loop_
_entity.id
_entity.type
_entity.pdbx_description
1 polymer ?
#
loop_
_entity_poly.entity_id
_entity_poly.type
_entity_poly.pdbx_seq_one_letter_code
_entity_poly.pdbx_strand_id
1 'polypeptide(L)' 'MNSRSEPLARVIDEIEYILSHLLQKSKATCVLLADISGQLIGSAGEISQLDPGAVSALSASDISATAGVLSYPVH' A
#
# COMPACT_ATOMS: atom_id res chain seq x y z
N MET A 1 -28.79 15.52 0.80
CA MET A 1 -27.33 15.25 0.75
C MET A 1 -26.88 14.77 2.12
N ASN A 2 -26.28 13.59 2.21
CA ASN A 2 -26.01 12.93 3.48
C ASN A 2 -24.65 13.38 4.04
N SER A 3 -24.65 14.16 5.12
CA SER A 3 -23.49 14.80 5.74
C SER A 3 -22.47 13.83 6.39
N ARG A 4 -22.63 12.51 6.17
CA ARG A 4 -21.77 11.45 6.73
C ARG A 4 -20.73 10.92 5.73
N SER A 5 -20.80 11.31 4.46
CA SER A 5 -19.92 10.81 3.39
C SER A 5 -18.61 11.61 3.24
N GLU A 6 -18.55 12.84 3.76
CA GLU A 6 -17.38 13.73 3.62
C GLU A 6 -16.08 13.28 4.32
N PRO A 7 -16.10 12.62 5.50
CA PRO A 7 -14.85 12.32 6.22
C PRO A 7 -13.97 11.31 5.48
N LEU A 8 -14.57 10.27 4.91
CA LEU A 8 -13.82 9.20 4.24
C LEU A 8 -13.23 9.66 2.92
N ALA A 9 -13.96 10.50 2.17
CA ALA A 9 -13.47 11.07 0.92
C ALA A 9 -12.19 11.90 1.15
N ARG A 10 -12.16 12.74 2.19
CA ARG A 10 -10.97 13.53 2.54
C ARG A 10 -9.76 12.67 2.88
N VAL A 11 -9.96 11.55 3.58
CA VAL A 11 -8.88 10.63 3.93
C VAL A 11 -8.31 9.97 2.67
N ILE A 12 -9.18 9.58 1.73
CA ILE A 12 -8.74 8.99 0.45
C ILE A 12 -7.93 10.02 -0.35
N ASP A 13 -8.42 11.27 -0.46
CA ASP A 13 -7.71 12.34 -1.16
C ASP A 13 -6.32 12.61 -0.53
N GLU A 14 -6.23 12.57 0.80
CA GLU A 14 -4.96 12.76 1.53
C GLU A 14 -3.99 11.59 1.30
N ILE A 15 -4.49 10.34 1.24
CA ILE A 15 -3.69 9.17 0.88
C ILE A 15 -3.13 9.33 -0.53
N GLU A 16 -3.98 9.65 -1.52
CA GLU A 16 -3.56 9.81 -2.92
C GLU A 16 -2.53 10.92 -3.09
N TYR A 17 -2.70 12.04 -2.36
CA TYR A 17 -1.73 13.13 -2.31
C TYR A 17 -0.36 12.66 -1.80
N ILE A 18 -0.34 11.93 -0.68
CA ILE A 18 0.91 11.42 -0.08
C ILE A 18 1.60 10.44 -1.03
N LEU A 19 0.87 9.49 -1.62
CA LEU A 19 1.43 8.51 -2.56
C LEU A 19 2.05 9.18 -3.78
N SER A 20 1.37 10.19 -4.33
CA SER A 20 1.89 11.01 -5.44
C SER A 20 3.17 11.75 -5.06
N HIS A 21 3.22 12.33 -3.86
CA HIS A 21 4.42 13.00 -3.34
C HIS A 21 5.59 12.03 -3.13
N LEU A 22 5.33 10.82 -2.63
CA LEU A 22 6.35 9.79 -2.46
C LEU A 22 6.93 9.34 -3.80
N LEU A 23 6.09 9.15 -4.82
CA LEU A 23 6.53 8.81 -6.18
C LEU A 23 7.51 9.87 -6.72
N GLN A 24 7.15 11.15 -6.60
CA GLN A 24 8.00 12.26 -7.06
C GLN A 24 9.34 12.32 -6.34
N LYS A 25 9.39 11.99 -5.04
CA LYS A 25 10.63 12.06 -4.24
C LYS A 25 11.52 10.82 -4.37
N SER A 26 10.95 9.65 -4.65
CA SER A 26 11.65 8.36 -4.60
C SER A 26 12.28 7.94 -5.93
N LYS A 27 11.96 8.60 -7.05
CA LYS A 27 12.26 8.12 -8.43
C LYS A 27 11.75 6.70 -8.69
N ALA A 28 10.79 6.21 -7.89
CA ALA A 28 10.19 4.90 -8.09
C ALA A 28 9.34 4.90 -9.37
N THR A 29 9.18 3.74 -9.99
CA THR A 29 8.25 3.55 -11.11
C THR A 29 6.80 3.60 -10.65
N CYS A 30 6.52 3.02 -9.48
CA CYS A 30 5.22 3.08 -8.81
C CYS A 30 5.39 2.99 -7.29
N VAL A 31 4.34 3.40 -6.57
CA VAL A 31 4.19 3.27 -5.12
C VAL A 31 2.87 2.57 -4.86
N LEU A 32 2.89 1.57 -3.97
CA LEU A 32 1.69 0.82 -3.54
C LEU A 32 1.51 1.00 -2.04
N LEU A 33 0.27 1.22 -1.61
CA LEU A 33 -0.16 1.16 -0.23
C LEU A 33 -1.07 -0.04 -0.07
N ALA A 34 -0.70 -0.97 0.81
CA ALA A 34 -1.46 -2.17 1.09
C ALA A 34 -1.59 -2.40 2.60
N ASP A 35 -2.69 -3.03 3.00
CA ASP A 35 -2.86 -3.59 4.32
C ASP A 35 -1.99 -4.84 4.51
N ILE A 36 -1.72 -5.24 5.76
CA ILE A 36 -0.94 -6.45 6.10
C ILE A 36 -1.57 -7.74 5.57
N SER A 37 -2.88 -7.75 5.27
CA SER A 37 -3.55 -8.85 4.58
C SER A 37 -3.18 -8.99 3.10
N GLY A 38 -2.50 -8.00 2.51
CA GLY A 38 -2.20 -7.92 1.09
C GLY A 38 -3.25 -7.17 0.26
N GLN A 39 -4.30 -6.64 0.88
CA GLN A 39 -5.30 -5.81 0.20
C GLN A 39 -4.69 -4.46 -0.22
N LEU A 40 -4.76 -4.15 -1.52
CA LEU A 40 -4.37 -2.85 -2.06
C LEU A 40 -5.35 -1.76 -1.58
N ILE A 41 -4.82 -0.72 -0.95
CA ILE A 41 -5.55 0.46 -0.48
C ILE A 41 -5.43 1.61 -1.49
N GLY A 42 -4.25 1.77 -2.10
CA GLY A 42 -4.01 2.83 -3.10
C GLY A 42 -2.69 2.64 -3.85
N SER A 43 -2.55 3.30 -4.99
CA SER A 43 -1.35 3.24 -5.82
C SER A 43 -1.09 4.56 -6.56
N ALA A 44 0.17 4.80 -6.92
CA ALA A 44 0.58 5.94 -7.75
C ALA A 44 1.70 5.52 -8.71
N GLY A 45 1.73 6.12 -9.91
CA GLY A 45 2.76 5.90 -10.93
C GLY A 45 2.36 4.93 -12.03
N GLU A 46 3.35 4.39 -12.74
CA GLU A 46 3.12 3.54 -13.91
C GLU A 46 2.80 2.11 -13.49
N ILE A 47 1.52 1.77 -13.53
CA ILE A 47 0.97 0.44 -13.18
C ILE A 47 0.38 -0.30 -14.39
N SER A 48 0.51 0.24 -15.60
CA SER A 48 -0.09 -0.30 -16.83
C SER A 48 0.39 -1.71 -17.23
N GLN A 49 1.56 -2.13 -16.75
CA GLN A 49 2.15 -3.46 -16.96
C GLN A 49 2.24 -4.29 -15.67
N LEU A 50 1.64 -3.80 -14.58
CA LEU A 50 1.70 -4.41 -13.26
C LEU A 50 0.28 -4.76 -12.81
N ASP A 51 0.10 -5.90 -12.15
CA ASP A 51 -1.09 -6.12 -11.34
C ASP A 51 -0.77 -5.66 -9.90
N PRO A 52 -1.15 -4.43 -9.50
CA PRO A 52 -0.82 -3.91 -8.18
C PRO A 52 -1.50 -4.68 -7.05
N GLY A 53 -2.61 -5.38 -7.31
CA GLY A 53 -3.23 -6.27 -6.34
C GLY A 53 -2.38 -7.51 -6.08
N ALA A 54 -1.92 -8.17 -7.15
CA ALA A 54 -1.04 -9.32 -7.02
C ALA A 54 0.30 -8.98 -6.34
N VAL A 55 0.92 -7.86 -6.69
CA VAL A 55 2.18 -7.41 -6.06
C VAL A 55 2.00 -7.11 -4.57
N SER A 56 0.87 -6.50 -4.21
CA SER A 56 0.55 -6.20 -2.82
C SER A 56 0.36 -7.48 -1.98
N ALA A 57 -0.37 -8.47 -2.53
CA ALA A 57 -0.56 -9.77 -1.88
C ALA A 57 0.75 -10.54 -1.70
N LEU A 58 1.61 -10.56 -2.72
CA LEU A 58 2.94 -11.18 -2.65
C LEU A 58 3.83 -10.47 -1.63
N SER A 59 3.87 -9.14 -1.66
CA SER A 59 4.67 -8.34 -0.72
C SER A 59 4.24 -8.56 0.74
N ALA A 60 2.94 -8.59 1.01
CA ALA A 60 2.42 -8.87 2.34
C ALA A 60 2.78 -10.28 2.82
N SER A 61 2.72 -11.27 1.92
CA SER A 61 3.13 -12.65 2.20
C SER A 61 4.61 -12.73 2.57
N ASP A 62 5.49 -12.06 1.80
CA ASP A 62 6.94 -12.01 2.06
C ASP A 62 7.26 -11.33 3.41
N ILE A 63 6.57 -10.24 3.73
CA ILE A 63 6.69 -9.54 5.01
C ILE A 63 6.24 -10.45 6.17
N SER A 64 5.09 -11.11 6.04
CA SER A 64 4.56 -12.01 7.07
C SER A 64 5.47 -13.22 7.30
N ALA A 65 6.04 -13.81 6.25
CA ALA A 65 6.99 -14.90 6.36
C ALA A 65 8.27 -14.45 7.09
N THR A 66 8.78 -13.26 6.75
CA THR A 66 9.98 -12.69 7.39
C THR A 66 9.74 -12.36 8.87
N ALA A 67 8.56 -11.85 9.22
CA ALA A 67 8.17 -11.60 10.61
C ALA A 67 8.11 -12.90 11.44
N GLY A 68 7.72 -14.03 10.82
CA GLY A 68 7.78 -15.36 11.45
C GLY A 68 9.22 -15.83 11.74
N VAL A 69 10.19 -15.47 10.88
CA VAL A 69 11.61 -15.82 11.06
C VAL A 69 12.28 -15.03 12.19
N LEU A 70 11.79 -13.83 12.52
CA LEU A 70 12.28 -13.05 13.67
C LEU A 70 11.74 -13.55 15.02
N SER A 71 10.86 -14.58 15.03
CA SER A 71 10.25 -15.14 16.24
C SER A 71 10.86 -16.46 16.72
N TYR A 72 12.05 -16.87 16.24
CA TYR A 72 12.73 -18.03 16.83
C TYR A 72 13.23 -17.70 18.25
N PRO A 73 12.82 -18.46 19.29
CA PRO A 73 13.43 -18.33 20.60
C PRO A 73 14.88 -18.82 20.49
N VAL A 74 15.81 -17.97 20.90
CA VAL A 74 17.19 -18.38 21.17
C VAL A 74 17.11 -19.33 22.36
N HIS A 75 17.25 -20.64 22.09
CA HIS A 75 17.47 -21.66 23.13
C HIS A 75 18.90 -21.58 23.65
#